data_AF-A0A535D3I3-F1
#
_entry.id   AF-A0A535D3I3-F1
#
_cell.length_a   1.000
_cell.length_b   1.000
_cell.length_c   1.000
_cell.angle_alpha   90.00
_cell.angle_beta   90.00
_cell.angle_gamma   90.00
#
_symmetry.space_group_name_H-M   'P 1'
#
loop_
_entity.id
_entity.type
_entity.pdbx_description
1 polymer ?
#
loop_
_entity_poly.entity_id
_entity_poly.type
_entity_poly.pdbx_seq_one_letter_code
_entity_poly.pdbx_strand_id
1 'polypeptide(L)'
;MSIFRRQQAVTIDAPIAGGCANYTAVQCAYRDRRGRACTASFCPNHHVRVGEAVFCRRHANTVAALGERGKDPNALPDLDDRGPSLVHWISNDLDDAIRSVLSRAARDGESVIAEPEVALAHDANRHGRWERCWKLVESTGVVIKVTIHVSEEDDSLVHVRVGTEMVADGVPPWIAQRREGHEMTGSIDDSQRRLFYRFLEENITAAVNRFRGRGDRADWQST
;
A
#
# COMPACT_ATOMS: atom_id res chain seq x y z
N MET A 1 -17.63 -15.07 -31.97
CA MET A 1 -16.72 -14.19 -32.75
C MET A 1 -15.53 -13.88 -31.86
N SER A 2 -14.40 -14.49 -32.17
CA SER A 2 -13.21 -14.51 -31.32
C SER A 2 -12.27 -13.38 -31.74
N ILE A 3 -12.08 -12.37 -30.89
CA ILE A 3 -11.20 -11.23 -31.19
C ILE A 3 -9.86 -11.44 -30.47
N PHE A 4 -9.12 -12.48 -30.87
CA PHE A 4 -7.71 -12.60 -30.50
C PHE A 4 -6.88 -11.81 -31.51
N ARG A 5 -6.47 -10.60 -31.12
CA ARG A 5 -5.42 -9.86 -31.85
C ARG A 5 -4.07 -10.45 -31.45
N ARG A 6 -3.36 -11.03 -32.44
CA ARG A 6 -1.94 -11.41 -32.34
C ARG A 6 -1.15 -10.21 -31.81
N GLN A 7 -0.52 -10.34 -30.64
CA GLN A 7 0.50 -9.39 -30.19
C GLN A 7 1.66 -9.47 -31.19
N GLN A 8 1.89 -8.38 -31.91
CA GLN A 8 3.09 -8.23 -32.73
C GLN A 8 4.27 -8.01 -31.78
N ALA A 9 5.34 -8.79 -31.96
CA ALA A 9 6.62 -8.50 -31.36
C ALA A 9 7.11 -7.17 -31.95
N VAL A 10 7.08 -6.11 -31.14
CA VAL A 10 7.67 -4.81 -31.50
C VAL A 10 9.08 -4.81 -30.93
N THR A 11 10.09 -4.71 -31.79
CA THR A 11 11.45 -4.37 -31.39
C THR A 11 11.45 -2.89 -30.99
N ILE A 12 11.54 -2.62 -29.69
CA ILE A 12 11.60 -1.25 -29.16
C ILE A 12 13.01 -1.03 -28.59
N ASP A 13 13.75 -0.11 -29.18
CA ASP A 13 14.98 0.45 -28.60
C ASP A 13 14.59 1.45 -27.50
N ALA A 14 14.18 0.92 -26.35
CA ALA A 14 13.92 1.69 -25.13
C ALA A 14 14.59 0.97 -23.95
N PRO A 15 15.11 1.71 -22.94
CA PRO A 15 16.11 1.17 -22.03
C PRO A 15 15.54 -0.01 -21.25
N ILE A 16 16.06 -1.19 -21.58
CA ILE A 16 15.91 -2.40 -20.77
C ILE A 16 16.57 -2.07 -19.42
N ALA A 17 15.87 -2.35 -18.33
CA ALA A 17 16.40 -2.20 -16.97
C ALA A 17 17.89 -2.62 -16.94
N GLY A 18 18.75 -1.65 -16.60
CA GLY A 18 20.22 -1.65 -16.73
C GLY A 18 20.88 -2.94 -17.24
N GLY A 19 21.24 -2.97 -18.53
CA GLY A 19 22.25 -3.92 -19.04
C GLY A 19 21.76 -5.33 -19.37
N CYS A 20 20.46 -5.60 -19.42
CA CYS A 20 19.96 -6.92 -19.82
C CYS A 20 20.03 -7.13 -21.35
N ALA A 21 20.70 -8.20 -21.78
CA ALA A 21 20.90 -8.56 -23.19
C ALA A 21 19.71 -9.30 -23.85
N ASN A 22 18.54 -9.33 -23.21
CA ASN A 22 17.37 -9.99 -23.77
C ASN A 22 16.47 -8.97 -24.49
N TYR A 23 16.47 -9.06 -25.83
CA TYR A 23 15.74 -8.16 -26.72
C TYR A 23 14.28 -8.57 -26.99
N THR A 24 13.81 -9.68 -26.42
CA THR A 24 12.41 -10.08 -26.55
C THR A 24 11.57 -9.24 -25.59
N ALA A 25 10.98 -8.16 -26.06
CA ALA A 25 10.17 -7.28 -25.24
C ALA A 25 8.68 -7.64 -25.30
N VAL A 26 8.01 -7.68 -24.15
CA VAL A 26 6.56 -7.76 -24.03
C VAL A 26 6.06 -6.51 -23.33
N GLN A 27 4.98 -5.93 -23.83
CA GLN A 27 4.35 -4.75 -23.24
C GLN A 27 3.64 -5.10 -21.93
N CYS A 28 3.73 -4.20 -20.94
CA CYS A 28 2.96 -4.31 -19.71
C CYS A 28 1.44 -4.35 -20.01
N ALA A 29 0.72 -5.30 -19.41
CA ALA A 29 -0.71 -5.48 -19.61
C ALA A 29 -1.58 -4.45 -18.86
N TYR A 30 -1.00 -3.64 -17.98
CA TYR A 30 -1.75 -2.71 -17.12
C TYR A 30 -2.49 -1.63 -17.93
N ARG A 31 -3.76 -1.43 -17.58
CA ARG A 31 -4.60 -0.32 -18.02
C ARG A 31 -5.22 0.33 -16.80
N ASP A 32 -5.17 1.65 -16.72
CA ASP A 32 -5.84 2.36 -15.62
C ASP A 32 -7.35 2.42 -15.78
N ARG A 33 -8.07 2.94 -14.78
CA ARG A 33 -9.53 3.15 -14.82
C ARG A 33 -10.02 4.05 -15.96
N ARG A 34 -9.12 4.80 -16.61
CA ARG A 34 -9.41 5.65 -17.78
C ARG A 34 -9.11 4.93 -19.10
N GLY A 35 -8.69 3.66 -19.05
CA GLY A 35 -8.34 2.84 -20.20
C GLY A 35 -6.95 3.12 -20.79
N ARG A 36 -6.14 4.00 -20.18
CA ARG A 36 -4.79 4.30 -20.66
C ARG A 36 -3.88 3.11 -20.40
N ALA A 37 -3.15 2.68 -21.43
CA ALA A 37 -2.23 1.56 -21.33
C ALA A 37 -0.84 2.01 -20.87
N CYS A 38 -0.19 1.18 -20.06
CA CYS A 38 1.23 1.35 -19.78
C CYS A 38 2.05 1.18 -21.07
N THR A 39 2.96 2.11 -21.33
CA THR A 39 3.85 2.08 -22.51
C THR A 39 5.12 1.27 -22.29
N ALA A 40 5.39 0.88 -21.04
CA ALA A 40 6.62 0.21 -20.70
C ALA A 40 6.63 -1.24 -21.21
N SER A 41 7.79 -1.67 -21.70
CA SER A 41 8.03 -3.01 -22.25
C SER A 41 9.23 -3.64 -21.58
N PHE A 42 9.16 -4.95 -21.35
CA PHE A 42 10.14 -5.68 -20.54
C PHE A 42 10.43 -7.04 -21.14
N CYS A 43 11.65 -7.53 -20.94
CA CYS A 43 11.99 -8.88 -21.33
C CYS A 43 11.46 -9.92 -20.33
N PRO A 44 11.44 -11.21 -20.70
CA PRO A 44 11.05 -12.30 -19.79
C PRO A 44 11.75 -12.31 -18.43
N ASN A 45 12.95 -11.75 -18.33
CA ASN A 45 13.70 -11.68 -17.08
C ASN A 45 13.25 -10.53 -16.16
N HIS A 46 12.46 -9.57 -16.67
CA HIS A 46 12.10 -8.34 -15.98
C HIS A 46 10.59 -8.06 -15.92
N HIS A 47 9.77 -8.94 -16.49
CA HIS A 47 8.35 -8.92 -16.23
C HIS A 47 8.01 -9.70 -14.95
N VAL A 48 6.84 -9.41 -14.40
CA VAL A 48 6.22 -10.22 -13.36
C VAL A 48 4.91 -10.75 -13.92
N ARG A 49 4.69 -12.06 -13.79
CA ARG A 49 3.43 -12.69 -14.22
C ARG A 49 2.46 -12.71 -13.04
N VAL A 50 1.25 -12.21 -13.27
CA VAL A 50 0.13 -12.27 -12.31
C VAL A 50 -1.07 -12.86 -13.05
N GLY A 51 -1.46 -14.07 -12.67
CA GLY A 51 -2.38 -14.88 -13.47
C GLY A 51 -1.79 -15.15 -14.87
N GLU A 52 -2.57 -14.87 -15.91
CA GLU A 52 -2.14 -15.04 -17.31
C GLU A 52 -1.46 -13.79 -17.89
N ALA A 53 -1.55 -12.65 -17.21
CA ALA A 53 -1.04 -11.38 -17.69
C ALA A 53 0.40 -11.12 -17.19
N VAL A 54 1.16 -10.35 -17.99
CA VAL A 54 2.52 -9.91 -17.64
C VAL A 54 2.53 -8.40 -17.39
N PHE A 55 3.21 -8.01 -16.33
CA PHE A 55 3.27 -6.63 -15.86
C PHE A 55 4.72 -6.19 -15.69
N CYS A 56 4.93 -4.88 -15.78
CA CYS A 56 6.14 -4.28 -15.25
C CYS A 56 6.20 -4.47 -13.73
N ARG A 57 7.40 -4.45 -13.13
CA ARG A 57 7.55 -4.56 -11.67
C ARG A 57 6.65 -3.58 -10.89
N ARG A 58 6.51 -2.35 -11.38
CA ARG A 58 5.64 -1.32 -10.77
C ARG A 58 4.17 -1.75 -10.76
N HIS A 59 3.61 -2.06 -11.92
CA HIS A 59 2.20 -2.42 -12.05
C HIS A 59 1.89 -3.80 -11.50
N ALA A 60 2.87 -4.70 -11.44
CA ALA A 60 2.73 -5.96 -10.72
C ALA A 60 2.51 -5.73 -9.22
N ASN A 61 3.29 -4.84 -8.60
CA ASN A 61 3.09 -4.47 -7.19
C ASN A 61 1.74 -3.78 -6.97
N THR A 62 1.29 -2.97 -7.93
CA THR A 62 -0.02 -2.32 -7.87
C THR A 62 -1.16 -3.36 -7.93
N VAL A 63 -1.09 -4.32 -8.84
CA VAL A 63 -2.10 -5.38 -8.94
C VAL A 63 -2.07 -6.28 -7.70
N ALA A 64 -0.88 -6.62 -7.19
CA ALA A 64 -0.74 -7.37 -5.94
C ALA A 64 -1.35 -6.63 -4.74
N ALA A 65 -1.20 -5.29 -4.68
CA ALA A 65 -1.78 -4.46 -3.63
C ALA A 65 -3.31 -4.50 -3.60
N LEU A 66 -3.93 -4.56 -4.77
CA LEU A 66 -5.40 -4.51 -4.91
C LEU A 66 -6.04 -5.89 -4.77
N GLY A 67 -5.32 -6.98 -5.00
CA GLY A 67 -5.85 -8.34 -4.94
C GLY A 67 -7.09 -8.52 -5.83
N GLU A 68 -8.17 -9.04 -5.25
CA GLU A 68 -9.46 -9.24 -5.93
C GLU A 68 -10.07 -7.95 -6.45
N ARG A 69 -9.87 -6.81 -5.76
CA ARG A 69 -10.33 -5.50 -6.27
C ARG A 69 -9.67 -5.12 -7.59
N GLY A 70 -8.47 -5.63 -7.87
CA GLY A 70 -7.77 -5.43 -9.13
C GLY A 70 -8.47 -6.06 -10.35
N LYS A 71 -9.52 -6.87 -10.13
CA LYS A 71 -10.34 -7.44 -11.21
C LYS A 71 -11.38 -6.46 -11.76
N ASP A 72 -11.77 -5.44 -10.99
CA ASP A 72 -12.64 -4.36 -11.47
C ASP A 72 -11.80 -3.27 -12.16
N PRO A 73 -11.96 -3.05 -13.48
CA PRO A 73 -11.24 -2.00 -14.18
C PRO A 73 -11.45 -0.59 -13.59
N ASN A 74 -12.60 -0.32 -12.96
CA ASN A 74 -12.89 0.99 -12.36
C ASN A 74 -12.16 1.20 -11.03
N ALA A 75 -11.72 0.12 -10.38
CA ALA A 75 -10.95 0.17 -9.16
C ALA A 75 -9.44 0.32 -9.41
N LEU A 76 -9.01 0.35 -10.68
CA LEU A 76 -7.60 0.44 -11.04
C LEU A 76 -7.05 1.87 -10.90
N PRO A 77 -5.94 2.06 -10.18
CA PRO A 77 -5.26 3.34 -10.06
C PRO A 77 -4.86 3.94 -11.40
N ASP A 78 -4.69 5.26 -11.42
CA ASP A 78 -4.17 5.96 -12.59
C ASP A 78 -2.74 5.48 -12.88
N LEU A 79 -2.31 5.50 -14.15
CA LEU A 79 -1.03 4.92 -14.58
C LEU A 79 0.16 5.32 -13.72
N ASP A 80 0.16 6.58 -13.28
CA ASP A 80 1.22 7.21 -12.52
C ASP A 80 1.00 7.29 -11.01
N ASP A 81 -0.13 6.79 -10.51
CA ASP A 81 -0.40 6.68 -9.09
C ASP A 81 0.44 5.55 -8.47
N ARG A 82 1.20 5.87 -7.41
CA ARG A 82 2.00 4.90 -6.64
C ARG A 82 1.43 4.62 -5.26
N GLY A 83 0.37 5.31 -4.86
CA GLY A 83 -0.27 5.22 -3.55
C GLY A 83 -0.61 3.79 -3.13
N PRO A 84 -1.28 2.97 -3.96
CA PRO A 84 -1.65 1.62 -3.52
C PRO A 84 -0.46 0.71 -3.31
N SER A 85 0.57 0.81 -4.16
CA SER A 85 1.80 0.04 -3.98
C SER A 85 2.54 0.46 -2.71
N LEU A 86 2.57 1.77 -2.42
CA LEU A 86 3.19 2.29 -1.21
C LEU A 86 2.45 1.83 0.05
N VAL A 87 1.12 1.97 0.08
CA VAL A 87 0.28 1.48 1.19
C VAL A 87 0.50 0.00 1.40
N HIS A 88 0.49 -0.81 0.34
CA HIS A 88 0.69 -2.25 0.44
C HIS A 88 2.04 -2.60 1.04
N TRP A 89 3.12 -1.96 0.59
CA TRP A 89 4.47 -2.25 1.05
C TRP A 89 4.66 -1.88 2.52
N ILE A 90 4.27 -0.66 2.92
CA ILE A 90 4.32 -0.23 4.32
C ILE A 90 3.44 -1.12 5.20
N SER A 91 2.24 -1.47 4.72
CA SER A 91 1.29 -2.29 5.47
C SER A 91 1.77 -3.71 5.70
N ASN A 92 2.47 -4.30 4.72
CA ASN A 92 3.03 -5.65 4.88
C ASN A 92 4.14 -5.66 5.93
N ASP A 93 5.03 -4.67 5.89
CA ASP A 93 6.12 -4.58 6.87
C ASP A 93 5.60 -4.29 8.29
N LEU A 94 4.46 -3.61 8.43
CA LEU A 94 3.83 -3.30 9.72
C LEU A 94 2.75 -4.30 10.18
N ASP A 95 2.36 -5.29 9.36
CA ASP A 95 1.19 -6.15 9.62
C ASP A 95 1.29 -6.86 10.97
N ASP A 96 2.43 -7.51 11.23
CA ASP A 96 2.66 -8.26 12.46
C ASP A 96 2.69 -7.34 13.69
N ALA A 97 3.31 -6.17 13.58
CA ALA A 97 3.39 -5.20 14.66
C ALA A 97 2.00 -4.65 15.03
N ILE A 98 1.18 -4.31 14.03
CA ILE A 98 -0.17 -3.78 14.23
C ILE A 98 -1.09 -4.86 14.81
N ARG A 99 -1.02 -6.09 14.30
CA ARG A 99 -1.77 -7.22 14.88
C ARG A 99 -1.36 -7.46 16.33
N SER A 100 -0.06 -7.48 16.60
CA SER A 100 0.47 -7.72 17.95
C SER A 100 0.00 -6.66 18.94
N VAL A 101 -0.01 -5.37 18.56
CA VAL A 101 -0.48 -4.32 19.48
C VAL A 101 -1.99 -4.37 19.69
N LEU A 102 -2.78 -4.63 18.65
CA LEU A 102 -4.23 -4.77 18.79
C LEU A 102 -4.59 -6.00 19.61
N SER A 103 -3.92 -7.14 19.40
CA SER A 103 -4.14 -8.36 20.18
C SER A 103 -3.78 -8.18 21.66
N ARG A 104 -2.69 -7.46 21.98
CA ARG A 104 -2.35 -7.13 23.37
C ARG A 104 -3.33 -6.15 24.02
N ALA A 105 -3.97 -5.31 23.21
CA ALA A 105 -5.00 -4.38 23.64
C ALA A 105 -6.40 -5.00 23.68
N ALA A 106 -6.57 -6.25 23.25
CA ALA A 106 -7.85 -6.92 23.18
C ALA A 106 -8.32 -7.36 24.58
N ARG A 107 -9.63 -7.17 24.83
CA ARG A 107 -10.35 -7.71 25.99
C ARG A 107 -11.09 -8.99 25.60
N ASP A 108 -11.64 -9.67 26.60
CA ASP A 108 -12.46 -10.87 26.38
C ASP A 108 -13.63 -10.57 25.45
N GLY A 109 -13.80 -11.40 24.41
CA GLY A 109 -14.83 -11.23 23.39
C GLY A 109 -14.44 -10.32 22.21
N GLU A 110 -13.26 -9.69 22.25
CA GLU A 110 -12.74 -8.91 21.13
C GLU A 110 -11.80 -9.73 20.23
N SER A 111 -11.73 -9.37 18.94
CA SER A 111 -10.84 -10.05 17.98
C SER A 111 -10.25 -9.09 16.95
N VAL A 112 -9.07 -9.45 16.42
CA VAL A 112 -8.37 -8.66 15.40
C VAL A 112 -8.72 -9.15 14.00
N ILE A 113 -9.21 -8.24 13.16
CA ILE A 113 -9.44 -8.44 11.74
C ILE A 113 -8.51 -7.51 10.96
N ALA A 114 -7.82 -8.04 9.94
CA ALA A 114 -7.04 -7.24 9.02
C ALA A 114 -7.65 -7.34 7.63
N GLU A 115 -7.83 -6.20 6.97
CA GLU A 115 -8.16 -6.17 5.56
C GLU A 115 -6.91 -6.58 4.76
N PRO A 116 -6.96 -7.61 3.90
CA PRO A 116 -5.79 -8.10 3.18
C PRO A 116 -5.38 -7.17 2.03
N GLU A 117 -6.34 -6.46 1.45
CA GLU A 117 -6.19 -5.69 0.21
C GLU A 117 -6.27 -4.19 0.47
N VAL A 118 -5.56 -3.42 -0.34
CA VAL A 118 -5.69 -1.96 -0.38
C VAL A 118 -7.03 -1.58 -1.02
N ALA A 119 -7.72 -0.60 -0.44
CA ALA A 119 -8.99 -0.08 -0.92
C ALA A 119 -8.87 1.40 -1.29
N LEU A 120 -9.63 1.84 -2.28
CA LEU A 120 -9.87 3.26 -2.51
C LEU A 120 -10.99 3.72 -1.58
N ALA A 121 -10.70 4.70 -0.73
CA ALA A 121 -11.68 5.40 0.08
C ALA A 121 -11.72 6.87 -0.32
N HIS A 122 -12.84 7.54 -0.04
CA HIS A 122 -13.00 8.96 -0.28
C HIS A 122 -13.16 9.69 1.06
N ASP A 123 -12.64 10.91 1.17
CA ASP A 123 -12.96 11.80 2.28
C ASP A 123 -14.27 12.58 2.05
N ALA A 124 -14.62 13.48 2.97
CA ALA A 124 -15.83 14.29 2.87
C ALA A 124 -15.83 15.23 1.65
N ASN A 125 -14.65 15.62 1.17
CA ASN A 125 -14.45 16.46 -0.01
C ASN A 125 -14.36 15.65 -1.31
N ARG A 126 -14.55 14.33 -1.22
CA ARG A 126 -14.39 13.36 -2.33
C ARG A 126 -12.96 13.26 -2.85
N HIS A 127 -11.97 13.61 -2.05
CA HIS A 127 -10.58 13.32 -2.38
C HIS A 127 -10.32 11.84 -2.10
N GLY A 128 -9.76 11.14 -3.10
CA GLY A 128 -9.46 9.74 -3.00
C GLY A 128 -8.20 9.49 -2.19
N ARG A 129 -8.21 8.41 -1.41
CA ARG A 129 -7.05 7.89 -0.69
C ARG A 129 -7.03 6.37 -0.78
N TRP A 130 -5.84 5.82 -0.97
CA TRP A 130 -5.62 4.39 -0.87
C TRP A 130 -5.41 4.05 0.60
N GLU A 131 -6.14 3.07 1.13
CA GLU A 131 -6.02 2.67 2.53
C GLU A 131 -6.00 1.15 2.71
N ARG A 132 -5.29 0.70 3.75
CA ARG A 132 -5.43 -0.64 4.33
C ARG A 132 -5.62 -0.49 5.84
N CYS A 133 -6.40 -1.38 6.43
CA CYS A 133 -6.77 -1.22 7.84
C CYS A 133 -6.82 -2.53 8.62
N TRP A 134 -6.60 -2.38 9.91
CA TRP A 134 -6.76 -3.39 10.95
C TRP A 134 -7.81 -2.91 11.92
N LYS A 135 -8.64 -3.83 12.39
CA LYS A 135 -9.76 -3.56 13.25
C LYS A 135 -9.68 -4.49 14.44
N LEU A 136 -9.84 -3.93 15.64
CA LEU A 136 -10.22 -4.67 16.82
C LEU A 136 -11.73 -4.55 16.92
N VAL A 137 -12.43 -5.69 16.91
CA VAL A 137 -13.89 -5.75 16.82
C VAL A 137 -14.47 -6.56 17.97
N GLU A 138 -15.70 -6.24 18.33
CA GLU A 138 -16.54 -7.00 19.26
C GLU A 138 -17.91 -7.25 18.62
N SER A 139 -18.84 -7.86 19.36
CA SER A 139 -20.20 -8.18 18.89
C SER A 139 -21.00 -6.95 18.44
N THR A 140 -20.72 -5.76 18.98
CA THR A 140 -21.44 -4.52 18.66
C THR A 140 -20.80 -3.73 17.50
N GLY A 141 -19.56 -4.05 17.10
CA GLY A 141 -18.89 -3.38 16.00
C GLY A 141 -17.39 -3.19 16.19
N VAL A 142 -16.85 -2.14 15.55
CA VAL A 142 -15.43 -1.81 15.57
C VAL A 142 -15.10 -1.01 16.82
N VAL A 143 -14.16 -1.52 17.63
CA VAL A 143 -13.65 -0.85 18.83
C VAL A 143 -12.49 0.07 18.49
N ILE A 144 -11.48 -0.45 17.76
CA ILE A 144 -10.31 0.32 17.29
C ILE A 144 -10.10 0.03 15.81
N LYS A 145 -9.88 1.08 15.00
CA LYS A 145 -9.45 0.95 13.61
C LYS A 145 -8.08 1.60 13.42
N VAL A 146 -7.06 0.83 13.06
CA VAL A 146 -5.77 1.36 12.59
C VAL A 146 -5.83 1.42 11.07
N THR A 147 -5.51 2.57 10.48
CA THR A 147 -5.55 2.80 9.03
C THR A 147 -4.23 3.37 8.57
N ILE A 148 -3.59 2.72 7.59
CA ILE A 148 -2.48 3.30 6.83
C ILE A 148 -3.06 3.77 5.50
N HIS A 149 -2.79 5.01 5.12
CA HIS A 149 -3.29 5.56 3.87
C HIS A 149 -2.34 6.55 3.21
N VAL A 150 -2.55 6.74 1.91
CA VAL A 150 -1.85 7.69 1.05
C VAL A 150 -2.89 8.37 0.15
N SER A 151 -2.80 9.69 -0.03
CA SER A 151 -3.72 10.45 -0.88
C SER A 151 -3.45 10.18 -2.36
N GLU A 152 -4.48 10.24 -3.22
CA GLU A 152 -4.29 10.28 -4.67
C GLU A 152 -3.61 11.59 -5.14
N GLU A 153 -3.69 12.66 -4.34
CA GLU A 153 -3.10 13.97 -4.66
C GLU A 153 -1.62 14.07 -4.29
N ASP A 154 -1.18 13.32 -3.28
CA ASP A 154 0.22 13.20 -2.88
C ASP A 154 0.54 11.73 -2.56
N ASP A 155 1.05 11.03 -3.57
CA ASP A 155 1.38 9.61 -3.49
C ASP A 155 2.70 9.30 -2.75
N SER A 156 3.29 10.31 -2.10
CA SER A 156 4.56 10.20 -1.36
C SER A 156 4.43 10.25 0.15
N LEU A 157 3.34 10.81 0.66
CA LEU A 157 3.12 11.03 2.08
C LEU A 157 2.29 9.88 2.65
N VAL A 158 2.88 9.16 3.59
CA VAL A 158 2.19 8.09 4.32
C VAL A 158 1.53 8.69 5.53
N HIS A 159 0.27 8.34 5.75
CA HIS A 159 -0.52 8.76 6.90
C HIS A 159 -0.99 7.55 7.70
N VAL A 160 -0.94 7.65 9.02
CA VAL A 160 -1.40 6.62 9.95
C VAL A 160 -2.43 7.19 10.90
N ARG A 161 -3.59 6.52 10.97
CA ARG A 161 -4.73 6.91 11.78
C ARG A 161 -5.12 5.81 12.74
N VAL A 162 -5.45 6.15 13.99
CA VAL A 162 -6.07 5.25 14.97
C VAL A 162 -7.43 5.83 15.36
N GLY A 163 -8.51 5.11 15.06
CA GLY A 163 -9.86 5.65 15.12
C GLY A 163 -10.00 6.83 14.16
N THR A 164 -10.22 8.03 14.70
CA THR A 164 -10.29 9.30 13.94
C THR A 164 -9.03 10.16 14.07
N GLU A 165 -8.11 9.81 14.96
CA GLU A 165 -6.90 10.59 15.25
C GLU A 165 -5.79 10.25 14.25
N MET A 166 -5.21 11.26 13.60
CA MET A 166 -3.95 11.11 12.88
C MET A 166 -2.82 11.01 13.89
N VAL A 167 -2.11 9.89 13.89
CA VAL A 167 -1.09 9.59 14.92
C VAL A 167 0.33 9.71 14.40
N ALA A 168 0.51 9.60 13.09
CA ALA A 168 1.77 9.81 12.42
C ALA A 168 1.54 10.13 10.94
N ASP A 169 2.44 10.93 10.39
CA ASP A 169 2.60 11.12 8.96
C ASP A 169 4.09 11.25 8.62
N GLY A 170 4.46 10.94 7.38
CA GLY A 170 5.84 11.08 6.94
C GLY A 170 6.10 10.59 5.53
N VAL A 171 7.05 11.25 4.86
CA VAL A 171 7.57 10.79 3.58
C VAL A 171 8.63 9.74 3.86
N PRO A 172 8.49 8.51 3.34
CA PRO A 172 9.50 7.50 3.57
C PRO A 172 10.86 7.88 2.98
N PRO A 173 11.98 7.55 3.65
CA PRO A 173 13.29 8.09 3.32
C PRO A 173 13.77 7.76 1.90
N TRP A 174 13.47 6.57 1.37
CA TRP A 174 13.82 6.22 -0.01
C TRP A 174 13.01 6.99 -1.08
N ILE A 175 11.86 7.55 -0.71
CA ILE A 175 11.09 8.44 -1.58
C ILE A 175 11.66 9.85 -1.51
N ALA A 176 11.94 10.36 -0.30
CA ALA A 176 12.56 11.67 -0.10
C ALA A 176 13.90 11.75 -0.85
N GLN A 177 14.78 10.77 -0.68
CA GLN A 177 16.10 10.78 -1.29
C GLN A 177 16.07 10.60 -2.82
N ARG A 178 15.12 9.79 -3.33
CA ARG A 178 14.90 9.68 -4.78
C ARG A 178 14.51 11.03 -5.40
N ARG A 179 13.73 11.85 -4.68
CA ARG A 179 13.34 13.20 -5.15
C ARG A 179 14.53 14.15 -5.17
N GLU A 180 15.48 13.96 -4.27
CA GLU A 180 16.72 14.74 -4.20
C GLU A 180 17.81 14.26 -5.18
N GLY A 181 17.59 13.16 -5.90
CA GLY A 181 18.55 12.60 -6.86
C GLY A 181 19.75 11.88 -6.22
N HIS A 182 19.67 11.56 -4.94
CA HIS A 182 20.73 10.87 -4.23
C HIS A 182 20.72 9.36 -4.52
N GLU A 183 21.87 8.80 -4.95
CA GLU A 183 22.08 7.35 -4.98
C GLU A 183 22.34 6.84 -3.55
N MET A 184 21.51 5.91 -3.08
CA MET A 184 21.65 5.34 -1.75
C MET A 184 22.70 4.23 -1.72
N THR A 185 23.60 4.28 -0.74
CA THR A 185 24.42 3.13 -0.34
C THR A 185 23.60 2.20 0.56
N GLY A 186 23.77 0.88 0.42
CA GLY A 186 22.86 -0.12 1.00
C GLY A 186 22.66 -0.03 2.53
N SER A 187 23.70 0.21 3.33
CA SER A 187 23.54 0.21 4.80
C SER A 187 22.85 1.47 5.35
N ILE A 188 23.01 2.61 4.67
CA ILE A 188 22.34 3.86 5.06
C ILE A 188 20.85 3.73 4.75
N ASP A 189 20.46 3.16 3.61
CA ASP A 189 19.05 2.89 3.26
C ASP A 189 18.39 2.03 4.34
N ASP A 190 19.00 0.91 4.67
CA ASP A 190 18.48 -0.02 5.66
C ASP A 190 18.29 0.64 7.04
N SER A 191 19.23 1.51 7.45
CA SER A 191 19.14 2.22 8.73
C SER A 191 17.98 3.22 8.77
N GLN A 192 17.82 4.01 7.70
CA GLN A 192 16.78 5.03 7.60
C GLN A 192 15.39 4.39 7.49
N ARG A 193 15.27 3.31 6.71
CA ARG A 193 14.05 2.50 6.64
C ARG A 193 13.62 2.00 8.02
N ARG A 194 14.55 1.42 8.79
CA ARG A 194 14.26 0.92 10.14
C ARG A 194 13.80 2.03 11.09
N LEU A 195 14.41 3.22 11.02
CA LEU A 195 14.00 4.36 11.84
C LEU A 195 12.59 4.84 11.47
N PHE A 196 12.28 4.90 10.18
CA PHE A 196 10.95 5.27 9.71
C PHE A 196 9.88 4.28 10.21
N TYR A 197 10.11 2.98 10.08
CA TYR A 197 9.16 1.97 10.57
C TYR A 197 8.98 2.01 12.08
N ARG A 198 10.08 2.14 12.83
CA ARG A 198 10.03 2.28 14.29
C ARG A 198 9.19 3.49 14.70
N PHE A 199 9.39 4.62 14.04
CA PHE A 199 8.59 5.83 14.28
C PHE A 199 7.10 5.57 14.10
N LEU A 200 6.70 4.87 13.03
CA LEU A 200 5.30 4.50 12.82
C LEU A 200 4.77 3.55 13.90
N GLU A 201 5.52 2.49 14.22
CA GLU A 201 5.16 1.49 15.24
C GLU A 201 4.99 2.11 16.64
N GLU A 202 5.89 2.99 17.04
CA GLU A 202 5.86 3.69 18.33
C GLU A 202 4.61 4.56 18.44
N ASN A 203 4.28 5.33 17.40
CA ASN A 203 3.10 6.19 17.39
C ASN A 203 1.78 5.39 17.38
N ILE A 204 1.71 4.32 16.59
CA ILE A 204 0.57 3.39 16.59
C ILE A 204 0.39 2.80 17.99
N THR A 205 1.46 2.30 18.59
CA THR A 205 1.41 1.66 19.90
C THR A 205 0.98 2.62 20.98
N ALA A 206 1.55 3.82 21.00
CA ALA A 206 1.18 4.86 21.95
C ALA A 206 -0.31 5.23 21.80
N ALA A 207 -0.81 5.39 20.57
CA ALA A 207 -2.19 5.75 20.33
C ALA A 207 -3.19 4.65 20.70
N VAL A 208 -2.90 3.38 20.37
CA VAL A 208 -3.74 2.24 20.77
C VAL A 208 -3.82 2.14 22.30
N ASN A 209 -2.69 2.27 23.00
CA ASN A 209 -2.65 2.25 24.46
C ASN A 209 -3.41 3.44 25.08
N ARG A 210 -3.26 4.65 24.52
CA ARG A 210 -4.03 5.83 24.95
C ARG A 210 -5.53 5.64 24.76
N PHE A 211 -5.95 5.08 23.63
CA PHE A 211 -7.35 4.81 23.34
C PHE A 211 -7.94 3.86 24.38
N ARG A 212 -7.23 2.76 24.69
CA ARG A 212 -7.64 1.80 25.72
C ARG A 212 -7.70 2.39 27.12
N GLY A 213 -6.66 3.14 27.52
CA GLY A 213 -6.64 3.77 28.84
C GLY A 213 -7.75 4.82 29.04
N ARG A 214 -8.29 5.43 27.97
CA ARG A 214 -9.48 6.30 28.06
C ARG A 214 -10.77 5.52 28.30
N GLY A 215 -10.92 4.36 27.64
CA GLY A 215 -12.06 3.47 27.86
C GLY A 215 -12.11 2.95 29.30
N ASP A 216 -10.96 2.53 29.85
CA ASP A 216 -10.88 2.05 31.25
C ASP A 216 -11.30 3.12 32.26
N ARG A 217 -11.01 4.40 32.02
CA ARG A 217 -11.35 5.49 32.96
C ARG A 217 -12.83 5.84 33.00
N ALA A 218 -13.60 5.51 31.94
CA ALA A 218 -15.03 5.76 31.91
C ALA A 218 -15.80 4.75 32.79
N ASP A 219 -15.30 3.52 32.93
CA ASP A 219 -15.96 2.44 33.67
C ASP A 219 -15.87 2.60 35.20
N TRP A 220 -14.90 3.38 35.72
CA TRP A 220 -14.73 3.62 37.16
C TRP A 220 -15.56 4.79 37.74
N GLN A 221 -16.37 5.49 36.93
CA GLN A 221 -17.19 6.61 37.38
C GLN A 221 -18.69 6.30 37.53
N SER A 222 -19.11 5.05 37.32
CA SER A 222 -20.47 4.62 37.64
C SER A 222 -20.47 4.00 39.04
N THR A 223 -21.17 4.68 39.94
CA THR A 223 -21.29 4.42 41.39
C THR A 223 -22.10 3.17 41.68
#